data_AF-A0A369KQJ3-F1
#
_entry.id   AF-A0A369KQJ3-F1
#
_cell.length_a   1.000
_cell.length_b   1.000
_cell.length_c   1.000
_cell.angle_alpha   90.00
_cell.angle_beta   90.00
_cell.angle_gamma   90.00
#
_symmetry.space_group_name_H-M   'P 1'
#
loop_
_entity.id
_entity.type
_entity.pdbx_description
1 polymer ?
#
loop_
_entity_poly.entity_id
_entity_poly.type
_entity_poly.pdbx_seq_one_letter_code
_entity_poly.pdbx_strand_id
1 'polypeptide(L)'
;MKYATLYIMDPSLVGSKVLDTIPQIKSYSSKNENDNATGMLIKLDEFEIEMNFMEPEKLEDHLEGFKGLAYNYVSEGIDPVYVLTRIFNVRLVIGCVIEPDFDKENKVLEFFKNFNSAYKSLLFYDNKVFDYDMQVLAKL
;
A
#
# COMPACT_ATOMS: atom_id res chain seq x y z
N MET A 1 -6.23 2.21 16.16
CA MET A 1 -5.09 2.04 15.23
C MET A 1 -5.67 1.92 13.83
N LYS A 2 -5.21 2.73 12.88
CA LYS A 2 -5.66 2.63 11.48
C LYS A 2 -4.63 1.81 10.72
N TYR A 3 -5.09 1.05 9.73
CA TYR A 3 -4.24 0.24 8.87
C TYR A 3 -4.47 0.62 7.41
N ALA A 4 -3.41 0.54 6.63
CA ALA A 4 -3.48 0.56 5.18
C ALA A 4 -2.66 -0.61 4.64
N THR A 5 -2.98 -1.06 3.43
CA THR A 5 -2.17 -2.06 2.73
C THR A 5 -1.89 -1.57 1.32
N LEU A 6 -0.62 -1.57 0.94
CA LEU A 6 -0.18 -1.21 -0.40
C LEU A 6 0.21 -2.49 -1.16
N TYR A 7 -0.26 -2.61 -2.40
CA TYR A 7 0.02 -3.73 -3.27
C TYR A 7 0.86 -3.25 -4.45
N ILE A 8 2.15 -3.55 -4.41
CA ILE A 8 3.14 -3.05 -5.38
C ILE A 8 3.35 -4.09 -6.47
N MET A 9 3.24 -3.67 -7.73
CA MET A 9 3.44 -4.54 -8.89
C MET A 9 4.91 -4.70 -9.26
N ASP A 10 5.69 -3.63 -9.12
CA ASP A 10 7.12 -3.63 -9.39
C ASP A 10 7.90 -3.22 -8.13
N PRO A 11 8.43 -4.18 -7.36
CA PRO A 11 9.14 -3.90 -6.12
C PRO A 11 10.50 -3.27 -6.36
N SER A 12 11.05 -3.32 -7.59
CA SER A 12 12.31 -2.65 -7.92
C SER A 12 12.20 -1.13 -7.82
N LEU A 13 10.97 -0.60 -7.86
CA LEU A 13 10.68 0.81 -7.64
C LEU A 13 10.77 1.20 -6.17
N VAL A 14 10.68 0.26 -5.23
CA VAL A 14 10.77 0.49 -3.77
C VAL A 14 12.24 0.74 -3.39
N GLY A 15 12.70 1.93 -3.78
CA GLY A 15 14.02 2.44 -3.50
C GLY A 15 13.98 3.93 -3.20
N SER A 16 15.09 4.42 -2.67
CA SER A 16 15.29 5.81 -2.22
C SER A 16 14.80 6.84 -3.23
N LYS A 17 15.12 6.66 -4.51
CA LYS A 17 14.77 7.62 -5.58
C LYS A 17 13.28 7.95 -5.67
N VAL A 18 12.39 6.98 -5.46
CA VAL A 18 10.94 7.22 -5.54
C VAL A 18 10.45 7.83 -4.23
N LEU A 19 10.94 7.35 -3.09
CA LEU A 19 10.62 7.93 -1.78
C LEU A 19 11.00 9.41 -1.69
N ASP A 20 12.15 9.79 -2.26
CA ASP A 20 12.64 11.17 -2.29
C ASP A 20 11.73 12.10 -3.12
N THR A 21 10.84 11.57 -3.98
CA THR A 21 9.85 12.37 -4.73
C THR A 21 8.57 12.65 -3.94
N ILE A 22 8.36 11.98 -2.80
CA ILE A 22 7.14 12.13 -2.00
C ILE A 22 7.37 13.27 -0.99
N PRO A 23 6.73 14.44 -1.15
CA PRO A 23 7.07 15.66 -0.43
C PRO A 23 6.85 15.57 1.09
N GLN A 24 5.97 14.67 1.53
CA GLN A 24 5.71 14.46 2.95
C GLN A 24 6.85 13.72 3.67
N ILE A 25 7.68 12.96 2.95
CA ILE A 25 8.75 12.14 3.53
C ILE A 25 9.91 13.03 3.99
N LYS A 26 10.21 13.01 5.28
CA LYS A 26 11.38 13.71 5.86
C LYS A 26 12.60 12.82 5.95
N SER A 27 12.38 11.56 6.31
CA SER A 27 13.42 10.54 6.36
C SER A 27 12.80 9.15 6.35
N TYR A 28 13.61 8.15 6.03
CA TYR A 28 13.21 6.76 6.11
C TYR A 28 14.40 5.90 6.54
N SER A 29 14.11 4.76 7.18
CA SER A 29 15.11 3.77 7.54
C SER A 29 14.58 2.36 7.26
N SER A 30 15.45 1.46 6.80
CA SER A 30 15.11 0.05 6.62
C SER A 30 14.93 -0.65 7.97
N LYS A 31 13.92 -1.51 8.08
CA LYS A 31 13.86 -2.55 9.11
C LYS A 31 14.42 -3.82 8.50
N ASN A 32 15.41 -4.41 9.17
CA ASN A 32 16.08 -5.62 8.70
C ASN A 32 16.04 -6.70 9.78
N GLU A 33 15.84 -7.95 9.38
CA GLU A 33 16.02 -9.13 10.22
C GLU A 33 16.92 -10.12 9.49
N ASN A 34 17.99 -10.60 10.14
CA ASN A 34 18.95 -11.53 9.55
C ASN A 34 19.45 -11.10 8.16
N ASP A 35 19.84 -9.83 8.01
CA ASP A 35 20.29 -9.19 6.77
C ASP A 35 19.24 -9.07 5.64
N ASN A 36 17.99 -9.48 5.88
CA ASN A 36 16.88 -9.29 4.94
C ASN A 36 16.04 -8.06 5.32
N ALA A 37 15.68 -7.26 4.32
CA ALA A 37 14.76 -6.13 4.52
C ALA A 37 13.33 -6.66 4.79
N THR A 38 12.83 -6.41 6.00
CA THR A 38 11.48 -6.80 6.44
C THR A 38 10.50 -5.63 6.43
N GLY A 39 10.99 -4.42 6.19
CA GLY A 39 10.14 -3.25 6.10
C GLY A 39 10.92 -1.94 6.13
N MET A 40 10.21 -0.87 6.44
CA MET A 40 10.78 0.46 6.62
C MET A 40 9.96 1.27 7.63
N LEU A 41 10.65 2.21 8.25
CA LEU A 41 10.03 3.26 9.04
C LEU A 41 10.08 4.55 8.23
N ILE A 42 8.93 5.15 7.93
CA ILE A 42 8.82 6.43 7.23
C ILE A 42 8.52 7.50 8.26
N LYS A 43 9.37 8.53 8.35
CA LYS A 43 9.11 9.71 9.16
C LYS A 43 8.55 10.83 8.30
N LEU A 44 7.42 11.36 8.73
CA LEU A 44 6.74 12.54 8.18
C LEU A 44 6.91 13.70 9.19
N ASP A 45 6.29 14.86 8.96
CA ASP A 45 6.48 16.03 9.85
C ASP A 45 6.11 15.75 11.31
N GLU A 46 4.92 15.18 11.55
CA GLU A 46 4.38 15.01 12.91
C GLU A 46 4.15 13.55 13.28
N PHE A 47 4.42 12.59 12.38
CA PHE A 47 4.08 11.18 12.58
C PHE A 47 5.02 10.23 11.86
N GLU A 48 5.01 8.98 12.32
CA GLU A 48 5.76 7.88 11.72
C GLU A 48 4.80 6.82 11.19
N ILE A 49 5.15 6.22 10.06
CA ILE A 49 4.43 5.09 9.48
C ILE A 49 5.38 3.90 9.45
N GLU A 50 4.98 2.86 10.17
CA GLU A 50 5.67 1.58 10.11
C GLU A 50 5.12 0.78 8.92
N MET A 51 5.99 0.45 7.98
CA MET A 51 5.69 -0.33 6.79
C MET A 51 6.35 -1.69 6.91
N ASN A 52 5.56 -2.75 6.93
CA ASN A 52 6.04 -4.13 7.07
C ASN A 52 5.79 -4.88 5.76
N PHE A 53 6.85 -5.48 5.23
CA PHE A 53 6.77 -6.27 4.01
C PHE A 53 6.21 -7.66 4.34
N MET A 54 5.26 -8.10 3.54
CA MET A 54 4.77 -9.46 3.63
C MET A 54 5.88 -10.44 3.26
N GLU A 55 6.05 -11.47 4.08
CA GLU A 55 6.94 -12.59 3.78
C GLU A 55 6.57 -13.24 2.44
N PRO A 56 7.55 -13.56 1.57
CA PRO A 56 7.27 -14.13 0.25
C PRO A 56 6.43 -15.40 0.29
N GLU A 57 6.59 -16.24 1.31
CA GLU A 57 5.85 -17.51 1.42
C GLU A 57 4.34 -17.30 1.67
N LYS A 58 3.95 -16.12 2.19
CA LYS A 58 2.54 -15.78 2.48
C LYS A 58 1.85 -15.02 1.34
N LEU A 59 2.64 -14.56 0.34
CA LEU A 59 2.15 -13.65 -0.69
C LEU A 59 1.10 -14.30 -1.59
N GLU A 60 1.34 -15.52 -2.05
CA GLU A 60 0.45 -16.20 -3.00
C GLU A 60 -0.94 -16.45 -2.40
N ASP A 61 -0.99 -17.07 -1.22
CA ASP A 61 -2.23 -17.33 -0.48
C ASP A 61 -3.00 -16.04 -0.17
N HIS A 62 -2.28 -14.98 0.24
CA HIS A 62 -2.88 -13.68 0.51
C HIS A 62 -3.52 -13.07 -0.74
N LEU A 63 -2.81 -13.07 -1.88
CA LEU A 63 -3.31 -12.51 -3.13
C LEU A 63 -4.48 -13.33 -3.68
N GLU A 64 -4.50 -14.64 -3.50
CA GLU A 64 -5.62 -15.47 -3.93
C GLU A 64 -6.89 -15.16 -3.12
N GLY A 65 -6.77 -15.05 -1.79
CA GLY A 65 -7.87 -14.59 -0.94
C GLY A 65 -8.33 -13.17 -1.32
N PHE A 66 -7.39 -12.27 -1.62
CA PHE A 66 -7.70 -10.90 -2.01
C PHE A 66 -8.43 -10.81 -3.37
N LYS A 67 -8.04 -11.61 -4.37
CA LYS A 67 -8.78 -11.70 -5.65
C LYS A 67 -10.23 -12.14 -5.44
N GLY A 68 -10.42 -13.21 -4.68
CA GLY A 68 -11.76 -13.73 -4.39
C GLY A 68 -12.64 -12.71 -3.70
N LEU A 69 -12.07 -11.97 -2.74
CA LEU A 69 -12.78 -10.88 -2.06
C LEU A 69 -13.07 -9.72 -3.03
N ALA A 70 -12.06 -9.19 -3.72
CA ALA A 70 -12.21 -8.05 -4.61
C ALA A 70 -13.23 -8.30 -5.73
N TYR A 71 -13.27 -9.51 -6.30
CA TYR A 71 -14.23 -9.90 -7.35
C TYR A 71 -15.69 -9.72 -6.91
N ASN A 72 -16.00 -10.00 -5.65
CA ASN A 72 -17.38 -9.92 -5.13
C ASN A 72 -17.83 -8.48 -4.84
N TYR A 73 -16.89 -7.54 -4.78
CA TYR A 73 -17.13 -6.17 -4.30
C TYR A 73 -16.66 -5.11 -5.30
N VAL A 74 -16.44 -5.49 -6.57
CA VAL A 74 -16.09 -4.56 -7.64
C VAL A 74 -17.15 -3.46 -7.75
N SER A 75 -16.71 -2.21 -7.84
CA SER A 75 -17.60 -1.05 -7.95
C SER A 75 -18.33 -1.05 -9.29
N GLU A 76 -19.55 -0.50 -9.30
CA GLU A 76 -20.35 -0.38 -10.52
C GLU A 76 -19.58 0.38 -11.62
N GLY A 77 -19.61 -0.15 -12.84
CA GLY A 77 -18.92 0.43 -14.00
C GLY A 77 -17.42 0.10 -14.10
N ILE A 78 -16.85 -0.62 -13.13
CA ILE A 78 -15.46 -1.13 -13.19
C ILE A 78 -15.47 -2.54 -13.79
N ASP A 79 -14.57 -2.81 -14.74
CA ASP A 79 -14.36 -4.16 -15.29
C ASP A 79 -13.68 -5.05 -14.24
N PRO A 80 -14.31 -6.15 -13.78
CA PRO A 80 -13.69 -7.07 -12.84
C PRO A 80 -12.35 -7.65 -13.34
N VAL A 81 -12.20 -7.84 -14.65
CA VAL A 81 -10.95 -8.35 -15.26
C VAL A 81 -9.81 -7.38 -15.03
N TYR A 82 -10.07 -6.07 -15.09
CA TYR A 82 -9.07 -5.05 -14.79
C TYR A 82 -8.56 -5.19 -13.34
N VAL A 83 -9.48 -5.26 -12.37
CA VAL A 83 -9.14 -5.39 -10.95
C VAL A 83 -8.32 -6.66 -10.68
N LEU A 84 -8.78 -7.80 -11.21
CA LEU A 84 -8.07 -9.07 -11.06
C LEU A 84 -6.68 -9.04 -11.70
N THR A 85 -6.53 -8.40 -12.86
CA THR A 85 -5.23 -8.24 -13.53
C THR A 85 -4.28 -7.37 -12.70
N ARG A 86 -4.77 -6.30 -12.08
CA ARG A 86 -3.98 -5.45 -11.18
C ARG A 86 -3.47 -6.26 -9.99
N ILE A 87 -4.34 -7.05 -9.36
CA ILE A 87 -3.98 -7.91 -8.21
C ILE A 87 -2.98 -9.02 -8.63
N PHE A 88 -3.19 -9.66 -9.79
CA PHE A 88 -2.31 -10.71 -10.29
C PHE A 88 -0.86 -10.25 -10.51
N ASN A 89 -0.68 -8.98 -10.89
CA ASN A 89 0.65 -8.41 -11.12
C ASN A 89 1.34 -7.94 -9.83
N VAL A 90 0.71 -8.07 -8.66
CA VAL A 90 1.34 -7.72 -7.39
C VAL A 90 2.51 -8.67 -7.12
N ARG A 91 3.61 -8.10 -6.64
CA ARG A 91 4.86 -8.79 -6.29
C ARG A 91 5.35 -8.46 -4.88
N LEU A 92 4.79 -7.44 -4.26
CA LEU A 92 5.07 -7.06 -2.87
C LEU A 92 3.81 -6.48 -2.23
N VAL A 93 3.54 -6.90 -1.00
CA VAL A 93 2.46 -6.36 -0.16
C VAL A 93 3.09 -5.70 1.06
N ILE A 94 2.68 -4.47 1.34
CA ILE A 94 3.19 -3.66 2.44
C ILE A 94 2.04 -3.33 3.39
N GLY A 95 2.08 -3.92 4.59
CA GLY A 95 1.17 -3.56 5.68
C GLY A 95 1.66 -2.29 6.36
N CYS A 96 0.80 -1.28 6.45
CA CYS A 96 1.14 0.01 7.04
C CYS A 96 0.38 0.19 8.35
N VAL A 97 1.13 0.38 9.44
CA VAL A 97 0.58 0.67 10.77
C VAL A 97 0.65 2.17 10.99
N ILE A 98 -0.52 2.78 11.24
CA ILE A 98 -0.64 4.21 11.52
C ILE A 98 -0.87 4.37 13.02
N GLU A 99 0.03 5.10 13.69
CA GLU A 99 -0.08 5.35 15.12
C GLU A 99 -1.42 6.04 15.48
N PRO A 100 -2.06 5.68 16.61
CA PRO A 100 -3.31 6.31 17.06
C PRO A 100 -3.17 7.83 17.24
N ASP A 101 -4.27 8.57 17.03
CA ASP A 101 -4.39 10.03 17.26
C ASP A 101 -3.67 10.98 16.27
N PHE A 102 -3.07 10.43 15.20
CA PHE A 102 -2.28 11.21 14.22
C PHE A 102 -2.97 11.55 12.89
N ASP A 103 -4.18 11.04 12.62
CA ASP A 103 -4.93 11.44 11.42
C ASP A 103 -5.74 12.73 11.64
N LYS A 104 -5.07 13.75 12.19
CA LYS A 104 -5.60 15.10 12.21
C LYS A 104 -5.44 15.65 10.79
N GLU A 105 -6.56 16.06 10.17
CA GLU A 105 -6.58 16.77 8.88
C GLU A 105 -6.29 15.94 7.61
N ASN A 106 -6.52 14.62 7.60
CA ASN A 106 -6.35 13.76 6.41
C ASN A 106 -4.90 13.68 5.85
N LYS A 107 -3.89 14.15 6.58
CA LYS A 107 -2.48 14.11 6.15
C LYS A 107 -1.99 12.70 5.83
N VAL A 108 -2.46 11.72 6.61
CA VAL A 108 -2.14 10.30 6.41
C VAL A 108 -2.70 9.79 5.08
N LEU A 109 -3.94 10.14 4.76
CA LEU A 109 -4.55 9.77 3.49
C LEU A 109 -3.83 10.44 2.32
N GLU A 110 -3.44 11.71 2.44
CA GLU A 110 -2.68 12.42 1.41
C GLU A 110 -1.31 11.76 1.15
N PHE A 111 -0.62 11.34 2.21
CA PHE A 111 0.60 10.54 2.07
C PHE A 111 0.34 9.26 1.27
N PHE A 112 -0.68 8.47 1.64
CA PHE A 112 -0.99 7.23 0.92
C PHE A 112 -1.41 7.47 -0.52
N LYS A 113 -2.10 8.58 -0.83
CA LYS A 113 -2.40 8.98 -2.21
C LYS A 113 -1.14 9.20 -3.03
N ASN A 114 -0.20 10.01 -2.51
CA ASN A 114 1.04 10.32 -3.20
C ASN A 114 1.93 9.09 -3.34
N PHE A 115 2.03 8.28 -2.29
CA PHE A 115 2.75 7.00 -2.33
C PHE A 115 2.13 6.08 -3.38
N ASN A 116 0.82 5.88 -3.33
CA ASN A 116 0.10 4.98 -4.23
C ASN A 116 0.27 5.38 -5.70
N SER A 117 0.20 6.69 -5.99
CA SER A 117 0.45 7.24 -7.32
C SER A 117 1.90 7.05 -7.76
N ALA A 118 2.88 7.33 -6.90
CA ALA A 118 4.31 7.22 -7.22
C ALA A 118 4.72 5.80 -7.59
N TYR A 119 4.13 4.81 -6.90
CA TYR A 119 4.40 3.39 -7.09
C TYR A 119 3.46 2.67 -8.05
N LYS A 120 2.47 3.39 -8.60
CA LYS A 120 1.40 2.83 -9.43
C LYS A 120 0.71 1.62 -8.77
N SER A 121 0.62 1.62 -7.44
CA SER A 121 0.14 0.48 -6.66
C SER A 121 -1.38 0.39 -6.60
N LEU A 122 -1.88 -0.62 -5.89
CA LEU A 122 -3.22 -0.58 -5.30
C LEU A 122 -3.10 -0.20 -3.83
N LEU A 123 -4.10 0.53 -3.32
CA LEU A 123 -4.21 0.89 -1.91
C LEU A 123 -5.49 0.28 -1.33
N PHE A 124 -5.37 -0.55 -0.30
CA PHE A 124 -6.49 -0.92 0.55
C PHE A 124 -6.51 -0.04 1.79
N TYR A 125 -7.58 0.73 1.94
CA TYR A 125 -7.79 1.65 3.05
C TYR A 125 -9.28 1.88 3.28
N ASP A 126 -9.73 1.92 4.54
CA ASP A 126 -11.13 2.20 4.89
C ASP A 126 -12.15 1.36 4.11
N ASN A 127 -11.89 0.05 4.07
CA ASN A 127 -12.66 -0.98 3.35
C ASN A 127 -12.83 -0.72 1.85
N LYS A 128 -11.91 0.03 1.24
CA LYS A 128 -11.92 0.29 -0.20
C LYS A 128 -10.60 -0.09 -0.81
N VAL A 129 -10.66 -0.63 -2.03
CA VAL A 129 -9.50 -0.82 -2.89
C VAL A 129 -9.47 0.34 -3.86
N PHE A 130 -8.42 1.13 -3.81
CA PHE A 130 -8.16 2.24 -4.69
C PHE A 130 -7.10 1.85 -5.73
N ASP A 131 -7.30 2.31 -6.95
CA ASP A 131 -6.26 2.29 -7.96
C ASP A 131 -5.23 3.40 -7.74
N TYR A 132 -4.15 3.41 -8.52
CA TYR A 132 -3.06 4.38 -8.40
C TYR A 132 -3.50 5.85 -8.52
N ASP A 133 -4.58 6.12 -9.25
CA ASP A 133 -5.18 7.44 -9.46
C ASP A 133 -6.30 7.77 -8.45
N MET A 134 -6.47 6.91 -7.44
CA MET A 134 -7.52 6.98 -6.42
C MET A 134 -8.94 6.67 -6.93
N GLN A 135 -9.10 6.12 -8.14
CA GLN A 135 -10.37 5.50 -8.53
C GLN A 135 -10.69 4.34 -7.57
N VAL A 136 -11.92 4.29 -7.06
CA VAL A 136 -12.36 3.18 -6.21
C VAL A 136 -12.67 1.98 -7.10
N LEU A 137 -11.88 0.92 -6.97
CA LEU A 137 -12.06 -0.33 -7.71
C LEU A 137 -13.04 -1.27 -7.01
N ALA A 138 -12.99 -1.35 -5.67
CA ALA A 138 -13.86 -2.22 -4.88
C ALA A 138 -14.20 -1.59 -3.51
N LYS A 139 -15.37 -1.95 -2.97
CA LYS A 139 -15.87 -1.51 -1.64
C LYS A 139 -16.29 -2.73 -0.81
N LEU A 140 -15.46 -3.11 0.14
CA LEU A 140 -15.58 -4.30 0.98
C LEU A 140 -16.50 -4.08 2.19
#